data_AF-A0A355GAR5-F1
#
_entry.id   AF-A0A355GAR5-F1
#
_cell.length_a   1.000
_cell.length_b   1.000
_cell.length_c   1.000
_cell.angle_alpha   90.00
_cell.angle_beta   90.00
_cell.angle_gamma   90.00
#
_symmetry.space_group_name_H-M   'P 1'
#
loop_
_entity.id
_entity.type
_entity.pdbx_description
1 polymer ?
#
loop_
_entity_poly.entity_id
_entity_poly.type
_entity_poly.pdbx_seq_one_letter_code
_entity_poly.pdbx_strand_id
1 'polypeptide(L)'
;QHGIGICLVGNFENEPPSDAQLAAVKKLVGVLKAEYNISSDHVQGHRDVKATACPGKYFPMSEVASSIDLPVYGATSPAGTNPASKMELAAQK
;
A
#
# COMPACT_ATOMS: atom_id res chain seq x y z
N GLN A 1 17.01 -9.98 4.70
CA GLN A 1 15.68 -9.38 4.46
C GLN A 1 15.74 -8.65 3.12
N HIS A 2 14.67 -8.70 2.33
CA HIS A 2 14.57 -8.02 1.04
C HIS A 2 13.31 -7.15 1.05
N GLY A 3 13.36 -5.99 0.41
CA GLY A 3 12.22 -5.07 0.35
C GLY A 3 12.44 -3.99 -0.70
N ILE A 4 11.34 -3.34 -1.08
CA ILE A 4 11.33 -2.24 -2.05
C ILE A 4 11.15 -0.94 -1.26
N GLY A 5 12.18 -0.08 -1.25
CA GLY A 5 12.11 1.22 -0.61
C GLY A 5 11.45 2.24 -1.52
N ILE A 6 10.31 2.79 -1.11
CA ILE A 6 9.63 3.90 -1.80
C ILE A 6 9.85 5.18 -1.00
N CYS A 7 10.52 6.17 -1.60
CA CYS A 7 10.70 7.49 -1.00
C CYS A 7 9.77 8.49 -1.68
N LEU A 8 8.84 9.06 -0.90
CA LEU A 8 8.01 10.17 -1.35
C LEU A 8 8.63 11.48 -0.86
N VAL A 9 8.90 12.42 -1.77
CA VAL A 9 9.61 13.66 -1.45
C VAL A 9 8.72 14.60 -0.62
N GLY A 10 9.17 14.97 0.57
CA GLY A 10 8.47 15.89 1.47
C GLY A 10 8.87 15.68 2.94
N ASN A 11 8.41 16.56 3.82
CA ASN A 11 8.50 16.38 5.27
C ASN A 11 7.12 16.15 5.86
N PHE A 12 6.70 14.89 5.91
CA PHE A 12 5.36 14.54 6.40
C PHE A 12 5.23 14.51 7.94
N GLU A 13 6.22 15.04 8.67
CA GLU A 13 6.04 15.41 10.09
C GLU A 13 5.29 16.73 10.26
N ASN A 14 5.24 17.56 9.21
CA ASN A 14 4.64 18.90 9.25
C ASN A 14 3.32 18.99 8.46
N GLU A 15 3.21 18.27 7.34
CA GLU A 15 2.08 18.35 6.41
C GLU A 15 1.82 16.99 5.73
N PRO A 16 0.59 16.68 5.28
CA PRO A 16 0.34 15.47 4.51
C PRO A 16 0.95 15.55 3.09
N PRO A 17 1.14 14.42 2.40
CA PRO A 17 1.45 14.41 0.98
C PRO A 17 0.37 15.14 0.17
N SER A 18 0.74 15.73 -0.97
CA SER A 18 -0.27 16.26 -1.90
C SER A 18 -1.13 15.14 -2.49
N ASP A 19 -2.34 15.47 -2.94
CA ASP A 19 -3.26 14.49 -3.54
C ASP A 19 -2.63 13.75 -4.73
N ALA A 20 -1.85 14.46 -5.55
CA ALA A 20 -1.14 13.86 -6.69
C ALA A 20 -0.06 12.86 -6.24
N GLN A 21 0.68 13.20 -5.19
CA GLN A 21 1.68 12.30 -4.59
C GLN A 21 1.02 11.06 -3.97
N LEU A 22 -0.09 11.24 -3.26
CA LEU A 22 -0.86 10.16 -2.66
C LEU A 22 -1.44 9.22 -3.72
N ALA A 23 -2.02 9.76 -4.79
CA ALA A 23 -2.51 8.97 -5.91
C ALA A 23 -1.38 8.18 -6.60
N ALA A 24 -0.22 8.79 -6.80
CA ALA A 24 0.93 8.15 -7.42
C ALA A 24 1.48 6.99 -6.57
N VAL A 25 1.66 7.21 -5.26
CA VAL A 25 2.19 6.16 -4.37
C VAL A 25 1.20 5.01 -4.21
N LYS A 26 -0.11 5.28 -4.12
CA LYS A 26 -1.14 4.23 -4.07
C LYS A 26 -1.14 3.37 -5.33
N LYS A 27 -1.04 4.01 -6.51
CA LYS A 27 -0.93 3.28 -7.78
C LYS A 27 0.33 2.41 -7.82
N LEU A 28 1.48 2.95 -7.42
CA LEU A 28 2.74 2.22 -7.40
C LEU A 28 2.67 1.02 -6.44
N VAL A 29 2.18 1.21 -5.22
CA VAL A 29 2.01 0.14 -4.25
C VAL A 29 1.06 -0.93 -4.78
N GLY A 30 -0.09 -0.55 -5.34
CA GLY A 30 -1.04 -1.50 -5.94
C GLY A 30 -0.41 -2.35 -7.06
N VAL A 31 0.43 -1.76 -7.91
CA VAL A 31 1.16 -2.49 -8.96
C VAL A 31 2.19 -3.45 -8.35
N LEU A 32 2.99 -3.00 -7.38
CA LEU A 32 4.01 -3.83 -6.75
C LEU A 32 3.39 -4.99 -5.95
N LYS A 33 2.25 -4.76 -5.31
CA LYS A 33 1.48 -5.80 -4.63
C LYS A 33 1.03 -6.88 -5.59
N ALA A 34 0.48 -6.51 -6.74
CA ALA A 34 0.06 -7.45 -7.78
C ALA A 34 1.25 -8.22 -8.36
N GLU A 35 2.34 -7.52 -8.72
CA GLU A 35 3.51 -8.12 -9.38
C GLU A 35 4.26 -9.11 -8.48
N TYR A 36 4.40 -8.78 -7.20
CA TYR A 36 5.21 -9.54 -6.25
C TYR A 36 4.38 -10.31 -5.20
N ASN A 37 3.05 -10.34 -5.34
CA ASN A 37 2.13 -10.97 -4.40
C ASN A 37 2.35 -10.51 -2.95
N ILE A 38 2.42 -9.18 -2.75
CA ILE A 38 2.66 -8.56 -1.44
C ILE A 38 1.30 -8.24 -0.80
N SER A 39 1.04 -8.77 0.39
CA SER A 39 -0.16 -8.47 1.16
C SER A 39 -0.05 -7.11 1.87
N SER A 40 -1.19 -6.50 2.20
CA SER A 40 -1.24 -5.15 2.78
C SER A 40 -0.51 -5.02 4.13
N ASP A 41 -0.45 -6.09 4.93
CA ASP A 41 0.28 -6.17 6.20
C ASP A 41 1.81 -6.18 6.03
N HIS A 42 2.30 -6.44 4.81
CA HIS A 42 3.71 -6.31 4.46
C HIS A 42 4.08 -4.92 3.89
N VAL A 43 3.13 -3.99 3.82
CA VAL A 43 3.37 -2.58 3.47
C VAL A 43 3.53 -1.76 4.76
N GLN A 44 4.77 -1.50 5.11
CA GLN A 44 5.16 -0.90 6.40
C GLN A 44 5.91 0.42 6.22
N GLY A 45 5.85 1.28 7.24
CA GLY A 45 6.61 2.51 7.29
C GLY A 45 8.06 2.25 7.72
N HIS A 46 8.97 3.18 7.43
CA HIS A 46 10.37 3.04 7.82
C HIS A 46 10.54 2.97 9.36
N ARG A 47 9.66 3.63 10.12
CA ARG A 47 9.59 3.58 11.58
C ARG A 47 9.33 2.18 12.14
N ASP A 48 8.69 1.30 11.36
CA ASP A 48 8.31 -0.04 11.82
C ASP A 48 9.50 -1.01 11.80
N VAL A 49 10.57 -0.65 11.07
CA VAL A 49 11.79 -1.47 10.92
C VAL A 49 13.05 -0.80 11.50
N LYS A 50 13.00 0.51 11.77
CA LYS A 50 14.10 1.28 12.36
C LYS A 50 13.58 2.38 13.26
N ALA A 51 14.37 2.79 14.24
CA ALA A 51 14.10 3.97 15.06
C ALA A 51 14.23 5.25 14.22
N THR A 52 13.13 5.72 13.64
CA THR A 52 13.05 6.92 12.81
C THR A 52 11.64 7.52 12.82
N ALA A 53 11.52 8.82 12.53
CA ALA A 53 10.23 9.48 12.35
C ALA A 53 9.59 9.18 10.97
N CYS A 54 10.38 8.73 9.99
CA CYS A 54 9.93 8.41 8.63
C CYS A 54 8.87 7.28 8.66
N PRO A 55 7.72 7.39 7.95
CA PRO A 55 7.44 8.32 6.86
C PRO A 55 6.85 9.68 7.26
N GLY A 56 6.75 10.03 8.53
CA GLY A 56 6.09 11.27 8.96
C GLY A 56 4.70 11.01 9.55
N LYS A 57 4.35 11.67 10.65
CA LYS A 57 3.07 11.45 11.38
C LYS A 57 1.82 11.81 10.57
N TYR A 58 1.95 12.67 9.55
CA TYR A 58 0.87 13.00 8.61
C TYR A 58 0.86 12.12 7.36
N PHE A 59 1.77 11.15 7.24
CA PHE A 59 1.74 10.20 6.13
C PHE A 59 0.66 9.13 6.36
N PRO A 60 -0.32 8.96 5.45
CA PRO A 60 -1.46 8.05 5.64
C PRO A 60 -1.09 6.59 5.33
N MET A 61 -0.28 5.96 6.19
CA MET A 61 0.21 4.59 5.98
C MET A 61 -0.90 3.58 5.70
N SER A 62 -1.98 3.60 6.50
CA SER A 62 -3.10 2.66 6.35
C SER A 62 -3.78 2.77 4.99
N GLU A 63 -3.88 3.98 4.44
CA GLU A 63 -4.48 4.22 3.13
C GLU A 63 -3.59 3.69 2.01
N VAL A 64 -2.28 3.91 2.12
CA VAL A 64 -1.30 3.43 1.14
C VAL A 64 -1.18 1.91 1.18
N ALA A 65 -1.14 1.30 2.37
CA ALA A 65 -1.10 -0.15 2.54
C ALA A 65 -2.36 -0.84 1.98
N SER A 66 -3.52 -0.20 2.12
CA SER A 66 -4.81 -0.68 1.61
C SER A 66 -5.03 -0.43 0.11
N SER A 67 -3.98 -0.02 -0.63
CA SER A 67 -4.08 0.15 -2.08
C SER A 67 -4.50 -1.16 -2.74
N ILE A 68 -5.47 -1.05 -3.66
CA ILE A 68 -6.00 -2.18 -4.42
C ILE A 68 -4.89 -2.71 -5.33
N ASP A 69 -4.82 -4.03 -5.49
CA ASP A 69 -3.85 -4.67 -6.36
C ASP A 69 -4.21 -4.33 -7.82
N LEU A 70 -3.29 -3.64 -8.51
CA LEU A 70 -3.52 -3.14 -9.86
C LEU A 70 -2.70 -3.96 -10.85
N PRO A 71 -3.32 -4.69 -11.80
CA PRO A 71 -2.57 -5.32 -12.88
C PRO A 71 -1.91 -4.23 -13.74
N VAL A 72 -0.64 -4.45 -14.09
CA VAL A 72 0.04 -3.60 -15.08
C VAL A 72 -0.72 -3.76 -16.39
N TYR A 73 -1.11 -2.64 -17.04
CA TYR A 73 -1.73 -2.67 -18.36
C TYR A 73 -0.84 -3.48 -19.33
N GLY A 74 -1.28 -4.66 -19.74
CA GLY A 74 -0.53 -5.60 -20.60
C GLY A 74 0.08 -6.81 -19.90
N ALA A 75 0.05 -6.91 -18.57
CA ALA A 75 0.39 -8.14 -17.86
C ALA A 75 -0.81 -9.08 -17.86
N THR A 76 -0.74 -10.17 -18.63
CA THR A 76 -1.61 -11.32 -18.42
C THR A 76 -1.37 -11.81 -17.00
N SER A 77 -2.35 -11.68 -16.11
CA SER A 77 -2.27 -12.23 -14.75
C SER A 77 -1.87 -13.72 -14.82
N PRO A 78 -0.92 -14.20 -14.01
CA PRO A 78 -0.85 -15.62 -13.74
C PRO A 78 -2.14 -16.02 -13.00
N ALA A 79 -2.74 -17.13 -13.42
CA ALA A 79 -3.90 -17.71 -12.76
C ALA A 79 -3.55 -17.97 -11.28
N GLY A 80 -4.25 -17.28 -10.37
CA GLY A 80 -3.97 -17.34 -8.94
C GLY A 80 -4.98 -16.54 -8.13
N THR A 81 -6.25 -16.94 -8.19
CA THR A 81 -7.28 -16.53 -7.23
C THR A 81 -6.87 -16.98 -5.83
N ASN A 82 -6.78 -16.05 -4.87
CA ASN A 82 -6.85 -16.40 -3.46
C ASN A 82 -8.30 -16.21 -2.97
N PRO A 83 -9.05 -17.29 -2.64
CA PRO A 83 -10.44 -17.17 -2.22
C PRO A 83 -10.51 -16.89 -0.72
N ALA A 84 -10.40 -15.63 -0.31
CA ALA A 84 -10.68 -15.25 1.08
C ALA A 84 -11.21 -13.81 1.21
N SER A 85 -12.31 -13.51 0.52
CA SER A 85 -13.23 -12.46 0.94
C SER A 85 -14.64 -13.05 1.03
N LYS A 86 -14.93 -13.77 2.11
CA LYS A 86 -16.32 -13.99 2.50
C LYS A 86 -16.85 -12.66 3.02
N MET A 87 -17.64 -11.99 2.19
CA MET A 87 -18.67 -11.06 2.63
C MET A 87 -19.61 -11.84 3.55
N GLU A 88 -19.70 -11.49 4.84
CA GLU A 88 -20.81 -11.91 5.69
C GLU A 88 -21.64 -10.67 6.00
N LEU A 89 -22.71 -10.47 5.22
CA LEU A 89 -23.80 -9.56 5.51
C LEU A 89 -24.67 -10.19 6.60
N ALA A 90 -24.46 -9.81 7.87
CA ALA A 90 -25.32 -10.23 8.97
C ALA A 90 -26.47 -9.23 9.19
N ALA A 91 -27.61 -9.61 8.62
CA ALA A 91 -29.01 -9.33 8.95
C ALA A 91 -29.37 -8.23 9.97
N GLN A 92 -30.28 -7.35 9.50
CA GLN A 92 -31.30 -6.67 10.29
C GLN A 92 -32.15 -7.66 11.09
N LYS A 93 -32.33 -7.37 12.38
CA LYS A 93 -33.57 -7.55 13.13
C LYS A 93 -33.76 -6.35 14.05
#